data_AF-A0A0X2NP09-F1
#
_entry.id   AF-A0A0X2NP09-F1
#
_cell.length_a   1.000
_cell.length_b   1.000
_cell.length_c   1.000
_cell.angle_alpha   90.00
_cell.angle_beta   90.00
_cell.angle_gamma   90.00
#
_symmetry.space_group_name_H-M   'P 1'
#
loop_
_entity.id
_entity.type
_entity.pdbx_description
1 polymer ?
#
loop_
_entity_poly.entity_id
_entity_poly.type
_entity_poly.pdbx_seq_one_letter_code
_entity_poly.pdbx_strand_id
1 'polypeptide(L)' 'TLWRRRADILAYFDLGASNGPVEAINGRLEHLRGIALGFRNLDHYILRSLVHSGQLQDRINAL' A
#
# COMPACT_ATOMS: atom_id res chain seq x y z
N THR A 1 -3.66 -20.92 -21.57
CA THR A 1 -2.23 -20.63 -21.74
C THR A 1 -2.08 -19.15 -22.09
N LEU A 2 -0.93 -18.51 -21.81
CA LEU A 2 -0.69 -17.10 -22.15
C LEU A 2 -0.96 -16.80 -23.65
N TRP A 3 -0.66 -17.77 -24.52
CA TRP A 3 -0.96 -17.73 -25.94
C TRP A 3 -2.43 -17.49 -26.28
N ARG A 4 -3.37 -18.03 -25.48
CA ARG A 4 -4.81 -17.83 -25.69
C ARG A 4 -5.28 -16.41 -25.39
N ARG A 5 -4.52 -15.65 -24.58
CA ARG A 5 -4.84 -14.27 -24.17
C ARG A 5 -3.90 -13.23 -24.78
N ARG A 6 -3.13 -13.62 -25.80
CA ARG A 6 -2.12 -12.75 -26.44
C ARG A 6 -2.73 -11.42 -26.89
N ALA A 7 -3.92 -11.44 -27.50
CA ALA A 7 -4.60 -10.23 -27.94
C ALA A 7 -4.94 -9.29 -26.78
N ASP A 8 -5.56 -9.81 -25.71
CA ASP A 8 -5.90 -9.04 -24.50
C ASP A 8 -4.64 -8.41 -23.86
N ILE A 9 -3.56 -9.19 -23.78
CA ILE A 9 -2.31 -8.76 -23.15
C ILE A 9 -1.68 -7.61 -23.95
N LEU A 10 -1.65 -7.71 -25.29
CA LEU A 10 -1.10 -6.66 -26.13
C LEU A 10 -1.96 -5.37 -26.04
N ALA A 11 -3.29 -5.51 -26.07
CA ALA A 11 -4.20 -4.37 -25.94
C ALA A 11 -4.05 -3.62 -24.61
N TYR A 12 -3.70 -4.32 -23.53
CA TYR A 12 -3.41 -3.68 -22.23
C TYR A 12 -2.21 -2.73 -22.30
N PHE A 13 -1.16 -3.07 -23.06
CA PHE A 13 0.04 -2.24 -23.17
C PHE A 13 -0.13 -1.03 -24.10
N ASP A 14 -1.08 -1.08 -25.03
CA ASP A 14 -1.40 0.05 -25.92
C ASP A 14 -2.06 1.23 -25.17
N LEU A 15 -2.56 1.01 -23.95
CA LEU A 15 -3.22 2.02 -23.14
C LEU A 15 -2.27 3.07 -22.55
N GLY A 16 -0.95 2.83 -22.53
CA GLY A 16 0.04 3.73 -21.93
C GLY A 16 -0.12 3.90 -20.40
N ALA A 17 -0.95 3.07 -19.77
CA ALA A 17 -1.16 3.09 -18.33
C ALA A 17 0.04 2.47 -17.59
N SER A 18 0.44 3.07 -16.48
CA SER A 18 1.48 2.52 -15.62
C SER A 18 0.85 1.97 -14.34
N ASN A 19 1.47 0.91 -13.80
CA ASN A 19 1.10 0.37 -12.49
C ASN A 19 1.75 1.14 -11.33
N GLY A 20 2.52 2.19 -11.63
CA GLY A 20 3.31 2.95 -10.66
C GLY A 20 2.50 3.52 -9.49
N PRO A 21 1.32 4.13 -9.69
CA PRO A 21 0.50 4.60 -8.58
C PRO A 21 0.03 3.49 -7.64
N VAL A 22 -0.32 2.33 -8.20
CA VAL A 22 -0.76 1.15 -7.44
C VAL A 22 0.42 0.56 -6.66
N GLU A 23 1.59 0.47 -7.29
CA GLU A 23 2.83 0.01 -6.67
C GLU A 23 3.27 0.95 -5.53
N ALA A 24 3.13 2.26 -5.72
CA ALA A 24 3.43 3.24 -4.68
C ALA A 24 2.52 3.08 -3.45
N ILE A 25 1.23 2.80 -3.65
CA ILE A 25 0.29 2.54 -2.56
C ILE A 25 0.61 1.20 -1.88
N ASN A 26 0.85 0.14 -2.66
CA ASN A 26 1.18 -1.18 -2.12
C ASN A 26 2.48 -1.15 -1.31
N GLY A 27 3.52 -0.47 -1.77
CA GLY A 27 4.76 -0.30 -1.01
C GLY A 27 4.55 0.40 0.34
N ARG A 28 3.67 1.40 0.40
CA ARG A 28 3.29 2.06 1.67
C ARG A 28 2.53 1.11 2.60
N LEU A 29 1.61 0.31 2.06
CA LEU A 29 0.85 -0.67 2.85
C LEU A 29 1.75 -1.78 3.38
N GLU A 30 2.70 -2.26 2.59
CA GLU A 30 3.67 -3.26 3.02
C GLU A 30 4.56 -2.75 4.14
N HIS A 31 5.02 -1.50 4.03
CA HIS A 31 5.77 -0.85 5.09
C HIS A 31 4.95 -0.73 6.39
N LEU A 32 3.70 -0.25 6.30
CA LEU A 32 2.76 -0.18 7.42
C LEU A 32 2.51 -1.54 8.08
N ARG A 33 2.33 -2.58 7.27
CA ARG A 33 2.17 -3.95 7.76
C ARG A 33 3.41 -4.44 8.53
N GLY A 34 4.61 -4.03 8.10
CA GLY A 34 5.85 -4.32 8.82
C GLY A 34 5.92 -3.64 10.19
N ILE A 35 5.43 -2.41 10.31
CA ILE A 35 5.41 -1.63 11.57
C ILE A 35 4.40 -2.20 12.57
N ALA A 36 3.26 -2.67 12.08
CA ALA A 36 2.18 -3.19 12.90
C ALA A 36 2.18 -4.73 13.02
N LEU A 37 3.29 -5.39 12.63
CA LEU A 37 3.45 -6.83 12.77
C LEU A 37 3.38 -7.21 14.26
N GLY A 38 2.42 -8.05 14.63
CA GLY A 38 2.24 -8.53 16.01
C GLY A 38 0.99 -8.00 16.75
N PHE A 39 0.27 -7.01 16.21
CA PHE A 39 -1.03 -6.63 16.77
C PHE A 39 -2.11 -7.59 16.29
N ARG A 40 -2.73 -8.30 17.24
CA ARG A 40 -3.92 -9.13 17.00
C ARG A 40 -5.23 -8.35 17.12
N ASN A 41 -5.16 -7.15 17.73
CA ASN A 41 -6.29 -6.23 17.88
C ASN A 41 -6.22 -5.17 16.76
N LEU A 42 -7.33 -5.00 16.03
CA LEU A 42 -7.43 -4.11 14.88
C LEU A 42 -7.30 -2.63 15.26
N ASP A 43 -7.82 -2.22 16.41
CA ASP A 43 -7.74 -0.83 16.88
C ASP A 43 -6.28 -0.44 17.17
N HIS A 44 -5.52 -1.33 17.81
CA HIS A 44 -4.08 -1.11 18.04
C HIS A 44 -3.28 -1.09 16.73
N TYR A 45 -3.65 -1.93 15.76
CA TYR A 45 -3.04 -1.93 14.43
C TYR A 45 -3.28 -0.60 13.71
N ILE A 46 -4.51 -0.09 13.75
CA ILE A 46 -4.90 1.18 13.13
C ILE A 46 -4.17 2.34 13.82
N LEU A 47 -4.18 2.40 15.15
CA LEU A 47 -3.51 3.46 15.91
C LEU A 47 -2.02 3.52 15.59
N ARG A 48 -1.32 2.37 15.61
CA ARG A 48 0.13 2.35 15.29
C ARG A 48 0.41 2.75 13.85
N SER A 49 -0.43 2.31 12.92
CA SER A 49 -0.31 2.68 11.51
C SER A 49 -0.51 4.19 11.30
N LEU A 50 -1.49 4.81 11.96
CA LEU A 50 -1.78 6.25 11.89
C LEU A 50 -0.66 7.09 12.53
N VAL A 51 -0.14 6.65 13.67
CA VAL A 51 1.00 7.29 14.35
C VAL A 51 2.21 7.38 13.43
N HIS A 52 2.50 6.31 12.69
CA HIS A 52 3.71 6.23 11.87
C HIS A 52 3.55 6.83 10.47
N SER A 53 2.34 6.85 9.91
CA SER A 53 2.11 7.36 8.54
C SER A 53 1.60 8.80 8.46
N GLY A 54 1.07 9.35 9.55
CA GLY A 54 0.35 10.64 9.54
C GLY A 54 0.97 11.77 10.36
N GLN A 55 2.23 11.65 10.82
CA GLN A 55 2.86 12.62 11.75
C GLN A 55 2.07 12.82 13.06
N LEU A 56 1.18 11.89 13.41
CA LEU A 56 0.41 11.99 14.65
C LEU A 56 1.35 11.90 15.87
N GLN A 57 2.48 11.21 15.74
CA GLN A 57 3.55 11.22 16.74
C GLN A 57 4.08 12.64 17.01
N ASP A 58 4.31 13.43 15.96
CA ASP A 58 4.80 14.81 16.09
C ASP A 58 3.74 15.71 16.73
N ARG A 59 2.45 15.45 16.47
CA ARG A 59 1.35 16.20 17.09
C ARG A 59 1.06 15.82 18.54
N ILE A 60 1.31 14.57 18.94
CA ILE A 60 1.13 14.10 20.32
C ILE A 60 2.25 14.65 21.23
N ASN A 61 3.48 14.74 20.71
CA ASN A 61 4.64 15.25 21.47
C ASN A 61 4.75 16.79 21.49
N ALA A 62 3.86 17.50 20.80
CA ALA A 62 3.82 18.96 20.73
C ALA A 62 2.81 19.60 21.71
N LEU A 63 2.17 18.81 22.56
CA LEU A 63 1.31 19.22 23.68
C LEU A 63 2.05 19.03 25.01
#